data_AF-A0A8I1EBR2-F1
#
_entry.id   AF-A0A8I1EBR2-F1
#
_cell.length_a   1.000
_cell.length_b   1.000
_cell.length_c   1.000
_cell.angle_alpha   90.00
_cell.angle_beta   90.00
_cell.angle_gamma   90.00
#
_symmetry.space_group_name_H-M   'P 1'
#
loop_
_entity.id
_entity.type
_entity.pdbx_description
1 polymer ?
#
loop_
_entity_poly.entity_id
_entity_poly.type
_entity_poly.pdbx_seq_one_letter_code
_entity_poly.pdbx_strand_id
1 'polypeptide(L)' 'MNQHFKALILASGLSQAKVADRIAAKTGNFCTERQIRSWIAEPGKNSRPCPQFAIDAMAEFEAVAKAA' A
#
# COMPACT_ATOMS: atom_id res chain seq x y z
N MET A 1 -11.77 1.09 6.47
CA MET A 1 -11.18 0.34 5.33
C MET A 1 -9.65 0.41 5.21
N ASN A 2 -8.93 1.34 5.88
CA ASN A 2 -7.47 1.46 5.70
C ASN A 2 -6.60 0.56 6.60
N GLN A 3 -7.19 -0.25 7.49
CA GLN A 3 -6.45 -1.08 8.43
C GLN A 3 -5.76 -2.27 7.74
N HIS A 4 -6.38 -2.86 6.72
CA HIS A 4 -5.81 -4.00 6.01
C HIS A 4 -4.54 -3.62 5.23
N PHE A 5 -4.58 -2.52 4.45
CA PHE A 5 -3.41 -2.02 3.74
C PHE A 5 -2.26 -1.64 4.70
N LYS A 6 -2.60 -1.02 5.85
CA LYS A 6 -1.60 -0.71 6.88
C LYS A 6 -0.95 -1.98 7.46
N ALA A 7 -1.71 -3.04 7.66
CA ALA A 7 -1.18 -4.33 8.13
C ALA A 7 -0.23 -4.95 7.10
N LEU A 8 -0.58 -4.93 5.81
CA LEU A 8 0.28 -5.41 4.72
C LEU A 8 1.61 -4.66 4.66
N ILE A 9 1.58 -3.33 4.80
CA ILE A 9 2.81 -2.51 4.85
C ILE A 9 3.67 -2.88 6.07
N LEU A 10 3.06 -3.02 7.25
CA LEU A 10 3.79 -3.40 8.46
C LEU A 10 4.42 -4.79 8.34
N ALA A 11 3.67 -5.78 7.82
CA ALA A 11 4.16 -7.14 7.58
C ALA A 11 5.30 -7.18 6.54
N SER A 12 5.25 -6.30 5.54
CA SER A 12 6.28 -6.23 4.50
C SER A 12 7.64 -5.68 4.98
N GLY A 13 7.67 -4.95 6.11
CA GLY A 13 8.85 -4.23 6.57
C GLY A 13 9.33 -3.11 5.62
N LEU A 14 8.56 -2.78 4.58
CA LEU A 14 8.92 -1.76 3.60
C LEU A 14 8.60 -0.36 4.11
N SER A 15 9.50 0.57 3.83
CA SER A 15 9.21 2.01 3.95
C SER A 15 8.09 2.44 2.99
N GLN A 16 7.37 3.50 3.32
CA GLN A 16 6.27 4.02 2.49
C GLN A 16 6.71 4.41 1.07
N ALA A 17 7.94 4.91 0.88
CA ALA A 17 8.51 5.18 -0.44
C ALA A 17 8.63 3.88 -1.28
N LYS A 18 9.25 2.84 -0.72
CA LYS A 18 9.36 1.51 -1.39
C LYS A 18 8.00 0.88 -1.71
N VAL A 19 7.01 1.08 -0.86
CA VAL A 19 5.62 0.64 -1.13
C VAL A 19 5.06 1.38 -2.34
N ALA A 20 5.25 2.70 -2.42
CA ALA A 20 4.83 3.50 -3.57
C ALA A 20 5.50 3.05 -4.88
N ASP A 21 6.83 2.86 -4.86
CA ASP A 21 7.59 2.39 -6.02
C ASP A 21 7.09 1.02 -6.51
N ARG A 22 6.81 0.10 -5.59
CA ARG A 22 6.32 -1.24 -5.91
C ARG A 22 4.92 -1.21 -6.50
N ILE A 23 4.02 -0.42 -5.92
CA ILE A 23 2.66 -0.26 -6.46
C ILE A 23 2.73 0.36 -7.85
N ALA A 24 3.60 1.35 -8.06
CA ALA A 24 3.80 1.98 -9.36
C ALA A 24 4.35 0.98 -10.40
N ALA A 25 5.36 0.20 -10.02
CA ALA A 25 5.95 -0.82 -10.88
C ALA A 25 4.94 -1.92 -11.27
N LYS A 26 4.08 -2.34 -10.35
CA LYS A 26 3.09 -3.40 -10.59
C LYS A 26 1.90 -2.92 -11.41
N THR A 27 1.39 -1.73 -11.11
CA THR A 27 0.13 -1.24 -11.69
C THR A 27 0.33 -0.35 -12.92
N GLY A 28 1.55 0.09 -13.19
CA GLY A 28 1.85 1.09 -14.22
C GLY A 28 1.28 2.49 -13.91
N ASN A 29 0.62 2.66 -12.77
CA ASN A 29 0.06 3.94 -12.34
C ASN A 29 1.04 4.66 -11.43
N PHE A 30 1.17 5.98 -11.60
CA PHE A 30 2.00 6.79 -10.72
C PHE A 30 1.48 6.73 -9.28
N CYS A 31 2.33 6.25 -8.37
CA CYS A 31 2.06 6.18 -6.94
C CYS A 31 3.18 6.89 -6.19
N THR A 32 2.82 7.79 -5.27
CA THR A 32 3.76 8.57 -4.46
C THR A 32 3.65 8.20 -3.00
N GLU A 33 4.75 8.38 -2.26
CA GLU A 33 4.77 8.26 -0.80
C GLU A 33 3.67 9.11 -0.14
N ARG A 34 3.39 10.30 -0.69
CA ARG A 34 2.31 11.19 -0.20
C ARG A 34 0.93 10.54 -0.32
N GLN A 35 0.67 9.81 -1.41
CA GLN A 35 -0.58 9.05 -1.58
C GLN A 35 -0.66 7.91 -0.58
N ILE A 36 0.44 7.16 -0.37
CA ILE A 36 0.50 6.11 0.65
C ILE A 36 0.17 6.68 2.03
N ARG A 37 0.79 7.81 2.41
CA ARG A 37 0.51 8.52 3.67
C ARG A 37 -0.96 8.91 3.79
N SER A 38 -1.57 9.39 2.71
CA SER A 38 -3.00 9.74 2.69
C SER A 38 -3.90 8.52 2.86
N TRP A 39 -3.49 7.34 2.38
CA TRP A 39 -4.27 6.10 2.50
C TRP A 39 -4.13 5.43 3.87
N ILE A 40 -2.99 5.56 4.54
CA ILE A 40 -2.81 5.00 5.90
C ILE A 40 -3.23 5.97 7.02
N ALA A 41 -3.42 7.24 6.70
CA ALA A 41 -3.87 8.26 7.66
C ALA A 41 -5.26 7.91 8.23
N GLU A 42 -5.49 8.29 9.49
CA GLU A 42 -6.74 7.99 10.18
C GLU A 42 -7.95 8.61 9.46
N PRO A 43 -9.08 7.89 9.42
CA PRO A 43 -10.31 8.40 8.84
C PRO A 43 -10.84 9.54 9.71
N GLY A 44 -10.97 10.75 9.13
CA GLY A 44 -11.46 11.91 9.86
C GLY A 44 -11.81 13.12 9.00
N LYS A 45 -10.89 13.62 8.16
CA LYS A 45 -11.14 14.87 7.40
C LYS A 45 -10.94 14.82 5.88
N ASN A 46 -10.26 13.81 5.32
CA ASN A 46 -10.01 13.70 3.87
C ASN A 46 -9.47 12.31 3.48
N SER A 47 -9.99 11.24 4.08
CA SER A 47 -9.52 9.88 3.79
C SER A 47 -10.16 9.37 2.50
N ARG A 48 -9.51 9.65 1.36
CA ARG A 48 -9.78 8.87 0.15
C ARG A 48 -9.54 7.39 0.51
N PRO A 49 -10.52 6.49 0.26
CA PRO A 49 -10.32 5.08 0.54
C PRO A 49 -9.06 4.59 -0.19
N CYS A 50 -8.26 3.76 0.48
CA CYS A 50 -7.16 3.08 -0.19
C CYS A 50 -7.72 2.34 -1.41
N PRO A 51 -7.21 2.59 -2.62
CA PRO A 51 -7.73 1.94 -3.82
C PRO A 51 -7.42 0.44 -3.80
N GLN A 52 -8.31 -0.36 -4.38
CA GLN A 52 -8.20 -1.82 -4.35
C GLN A 52 -6.91 -2.32 -5.00
N PHE A 53 -6.48 -1.71 -6.12
CA PHE A 53 -5.23 -2.09 -6.78
C PHE A 53 -3.99 -2.00 -5.87
N ALA A 54 -3.98 -1.09 -4.89
CA ALA A 54 -2.85 -0.93 -3.97
C ALA A 54 -2.84 -2.05 -2.93
N ILE A 55 -4.03 -2.48 -2.49
CA ILE A 55 -4.22 -3.63 -1.62
C ILE A 55 -3.75 -4.89 -2.35
N ASP A 56 -4.22 -5.11 -3.58
CA ASP A 56 -3.89 -6.30 -4.37
C ASP A 56 -2.38 -6.41 -4.63
N ALA A 57 -1.73 -5.30 -5.00
CA ALA A 57 -0.28 -5.26 -5.22
C ALA A 57 0.54 -5.63 -3.96
N MET A 58 0.08 -5.20 -2.78
CA MET A 58 0.75 -5.53 -1.52
C MET A 58 0.40 -6.94 -1.01
N ALA A 59 -0.82 -7.42 -1.23
CA ALA A 59 -1.23 -8.77 -0.88
C ALA A 59 -0.48 -9.80 -1.72
N GLU A 60 -0.31 -9.56 -3.02
CA GLU A 60 0.55 -10.38 -3.88
C GLU A 60 2.00 -10.38 -3.42
N PHE A 61 2.53 -9.22 -3.00
CA PHE A 61 3.89 -9.15 -2.48
C PHE A 61 4.06 -9.98 -1.21
N GLU A 62 3.12 -9.88 -0.27
CA GLU A 62 3.14 -10.70 0.94
C GLU A 62 3.05 -12.19 0.62
N ALA A 63 2.18 -12.58 -0.32
CA ALA A 63 2.03 -13.96 -0.75
C ALA A 63 3.34 -14.52 -1.34
N VAL A 64 4.04 -13.73 -2.18
CA VAL A 64 5.35 -14.10 -2.74
C VAL A 64 6.41 -14.14 -1.64
N ALA A 65 6.44 -13.16 -0.74
CA ALA A 65 7.41 -13.09 0.35
C ALA A 65 7.25 -14.24 1.36
N LYS A 66 6.04 -14.78 1.52
CA LYS A 66 5.74 -15.93 2.38
C LYS A 66 6.04 -17.28 1.70
N ALA A 67 6.11 -17.30 0.36
CA ALA A 67 6.40 -18.49 -0.43
C ALA A 67 7.91 -18.66 -0.75
N ALA A 68 8.73 -17.64 -0.45
CA ALA A 68 10.19 -17.63 -0.62
C ALA A 68 10.90 -17.94 0.71
#